data_AF-J1FBE6-F1
#
_entry.id   AF-J1FBE6-F1
#
_cell.length_a   1.000
_cell.length_b   1.000
_cell.length_c   1.000
_cell.angle_alpha   90.00
_cell.angle_beta   90.00
_cell.angle_gamma   90.00
#
_symmetry.space_group_name_H-M   'P 1'
#
loop_
_entity.id
_entity.type
_entity.pdbx_description
1 polymer ?
#
loop_
_entity_poly.entity_id
_entity_poly.type
_entity_poly.pdbx_seq_one_letter_code
_entity_poly.pdbx_strand_id
1 'polypeptide(L)'
;MKKIFSIFLFFGTSSLFSEITQMHGNLWFEPTSGAIDGSTIEITYDEVGFYNTTEMYDDGFRTAEGEFAIKMFHYGSGWGIFDVTPRPDSYEILENNGSVIGGESNLIYSQDGKFSTIIAKWDEIPETLNYECDDYCLASKLESEVGICEKSLTYAKSPKTGTWFPFPTLCDVPENWETSSEKPTDFNLDDMGIPEEIEITLENSEVFSAGFKAGVESSNWTENDILEIGTGWTLHGTTNKITNLNIFDSTDIVWIFADGNWKGWSSDDVKQTILKNNYNLLESIPKNSGFWIYKPEIMIPITK
;
A
#
# COMPACT_ATOMS: atom_id res chain seq x y z
N MET A 1 -1.17 43.21 -48.98
CA MET A 1 -1.30 41.75 -48.74
C MET A 1 -1.47 41.52 -47.24
N LYS A 2 -2.67 41.14 -46.80
CA LYS A 2 -2.97 40.76 -45.41
C LYS A 2 -2.46 39.33 -45.19
N LYS A 3 -1.58 39.11 -44.22
CA LYS A 3 -1.25 37.76 -43.74
C LYS A 3 -2.22 37.41 -42.62
N ILE A 4 -3.03 36.39 -42.85
CA ILE A 4 -3.87 35.75 -41.84
C ILE A 4 -2.96 34.79 -41.08
N PHE A 5 -2.79 35.01 -39.78
CA PHE A 5 -2.21 34.01 -38.88
C PHE A 5 -3.38 33.21 -38.29
N SER A 6 -3.50 31.96 -38.70
CA SER A 6 -4.37 31.00 -38.04
C SER A 6 -3.69 30.57 -36.73
N ILE A 7 -4.27 30.98 -35.60
CA ILE A 7 -3.95 30.43 -34.28
C ILE A 7 -4.67 29.09 -34.19
N PHE A 8 -3.92 28.00 -34.18
CA PHE A 8 -4.42 26.71 -33.68
C PHE A 8 -4.49 26.80 -32.16
N LEU A 9 -5.70 26.97 -31.63
CA LEU A 9 -5.99 26.68 -30.23
C LEU A 9 -5.97 25.16 -30.06
N PHE A 10 -4.84 24.62 -29.61
CA PHE A 10 -4.82 23.31 -28.99
C PHE A 10 -5.49 23.44 -27.62
N PHE A 11 -6.75 23.05 -27.53
CA PHE A 11 -7.32 22.64 -26.25
C PHE A 11 -6.73 21.26 -25.94
N GLY A 12 -5.51 21.24 -25.40
CA GLY A 12 -5.02 20.09 -24.67
C GLY A 12 -5.78 20.04 -23.37
N THR A 13 -6.83 19.21 -23.28
CA THR A 13 -7.31 18.74 -21.98
C THR A 13 -6.23 17.83 -21.44
N SER A 14 -5.28 18.39 -20.67
CA SER A 14 -4.47 17.59 -19.76
C SER A 14 -5.43 17.05 -18.70
N SER A 15 -5.97 15.85 -18.93
CA SER A 15 -6.46 15.06 -17.81
C SER A 15 -5.24 14.77 -16.96
N LEU A 16 -5.15 15.45 -15.82
CA LEU A 16 -4.28 15.07 -14.73
C LEU A 16 -4.70 13.64 -14.33
N PHE A 17 -4.11 12.62 -14.95
CA PHE A 17 -4.10 11.31 -14.34
C PHE A 17 -3.16 11.45 -13.14
N SER A 18 -3.67 11.25 -11.93
CA SER A 18 -2.79 10.95 -10.81
C SER A 18 -1.96 9.74 -11.23
N GLU A 19 -0.63 9.83 -11.18
CA GLU A 19 0.21 8.65 -11.39
C GLU A 19 -0.21 7.60 -10.35
N ILE A 20 -0.79 6.49 -10.81
CA ILE A 20 -1.15 5.38 -9.95
C ILE A 20 0.17 4.82 -9.42
N THR A 21 0.34 4.89 -8.10
CA THR A 21 1.59 4.49 -7.44
C THR A 21 1.41 3.22 -6.61
N GLN A 22 0.18 2.89 -6.21
CA GLN A 22 -0.12 1.72 -5.38
C GLN A 22 -1.47 1.09 -5.75
N MET A 23 -1.53 -0.24 -5.67
CA MET A 23 -2.76 -1.03 -5.72
C MET A 23 -2.79 -2.08 -4.60
N HIS A 24 -3.99 -2.50 -4.22
CA HIS A 24 -4.22 -3.45 -3.14
C HIS A 24 -5.29 -4.48 -3.48
N GLY A 25 -5.12 -5.70 -2.99
CA GLY A 25 -6.16 -6.73 -2.94
C GLY A 25 -5.69 -7.96 -2.17
N ASN A 26 -6.58 -8.82 -1.70
CA ASN A 26 -6.15 -10.04 -0.97
C ASN A 26 -5.37 -11.00 -1.88
N LEU A 27 -5.76 -11.12 -3.15
CA LEU A 27 -5.16 -12.00 -4.14
C LEU A 27 -4.58 -11.19 -5.30
N TRP A 28 -3.32 -11.47 -5.63
CA TRP A 28 -2.68 -10.97 -6.85
C TRP A 28 -2.58 -12.06 -7.91
N PHE A 29 -3.02 -11.76 -9.13
CA PHE A 29 -2.93 -12.69 -10.25
C PHE A 29 -1.78 -12.26 -11.15
N GLU A 30 -0.77 -13.11 -11.24
CA GLU A 30 0.34 -12.89 -12.17
C GLU A 30 -0.18 -12.85 -13.62
N PRO A 31 0.23 -11.86 -14.43
CA PRO A 31 -0.22 -11.76 -15.81
C PRO A 31 0.15 -13.00 -16.62
N THR A 32 -0.85 -13.62 -17.23
CA THR A 32 -0.70 -14.78 -18.13
C THR A 32 -0.29 -14.38 -19.55
N SER A 33 -0.55 -13.13 -19.92
CA SER A 33 -0.13 -12.45 -21.15
C SER A 33 -0.17 -10.96 -20.88
N GLY A 34 0.80 -10.15 -21.33
CA GLY A 34 0.78 -8.70 -21.09
C GLY A 34 2.14 -8.03 -21.13
N ALA A 35 2.17 -6.70 -21.29
CA ALA A 35 3.40 -5.92 -21.46
C ALA A 35 3.93 -5.29 -20.15
N ILE A 36 3.13 -5.32 -19.08
CA ILE A 36 3.44 -4.64 -17.82
C ILE A 36 3.47 -5.68 -16.68
N ASP A 37 4.60 -5.74 -15.98
CA ASP A 37 4.91 -6.70 -14.92
C ASP A 37 4.69 -6.14 -13.50
N GLY A 38 4.09 -4.95 -13.39
CA GLY A 38 3.93 -4.24 -12.13
C GLY A 38 5.18 -3.54 -11.60
N SER A 39 6.30 -3.49 -12.36
CA SER A 39 7.54 -2.86 -11.89
C SER A 39 7.45 -1.36 -11.56
N THR A 40 6.40 -0.67 -12.01
CA THR A 40 6.18 0.77 -11.75
C THR A 40 5.11 1.07 -10.70
N ILE A 41 4.39 0.06 -10.21
CA ILE A 41 3.27 0.23 -9.27
C ILE A 41 3.49 -0.72 -8.09
N GLU A 42 3.40 -0.20 -6.86
CA GLU A 42 3.46 -1.07 -5.68
C GLU A 42 2.16 -1.85 -5.53
N ILE A 43 2.23 -3.18 -5.61
CA ILE A 43 1.08 -4.06 -5.41
C ILE A 43 1.22 -4.72 -4.04
N THR A 44 0.21 -4.54 -3.20
CA THR A 44 0.13 -5.19 -1.88
C THR A 44 -0.93 -6.29 -1.90
N TYR A 45 -0.57 -7.49 -1.44
CA TYR A 45 -1.42 -8.68 -1.46
C TYR A 45 -1.04 -9.69 -0.37
N ASP A 46 -1.98 -10.58 -0.05
CA ASP A 46 -1.79 -11.66 0.93
C ASP A 46 -1.31 -12.94 0.25
N GLU A 47 -1.92 -13.29 -0.90
CA GLU A 47 -1.67 -14.54 -1.63
C GLU A 47 -1.58 -14.32 -3.15
N VAL A 48 -0.99 -15.28 -3.86
CA VAL A 48 -0.89 -15.27 -5.33
C VAL A 48 -1.87 -16.24 -5.95
N GLY A 49 -2.73 -15.73 -6.84
CA GLY A 49 -3.70 -16.50 -7.60
C GLY A 49 -4.84 -17.09 -6.76
N PHE A 50 -5.58 -18.02 -7.35
CA PHE A 50 -6.57 -18.80 -6.62
C PHE A 50 -5.92 -19.95 -5.87
N TYR A 51 -6.40 -20.20 -4.66
CA TYR A 51 -6.14 -21.42 -3.90
C TYR A 51 -7.42 -22.27 -3.83
N ASN A 52 -7.48 -23.22 -2.89
CA ASN A 52 -8.63 -24.10 -2.78
C ASN A 52 -9.92 -23.30 -2.54
N THR A 53 -10.95 -23.52 -3.35
CA THR A 53 -12.21 -22.75 -3.30
C THR A 53 -13.02 -22.96 -2.03
N THR A 54 -12.88 -24.12 -1.38
CA THR A 54 -13.50 -24.37 -0.06
C THR A 54 -12.77 -23.58 1.02
N GLU A 55 -11.43 -23.55 0.98
CA GLU A 55 -10.64 -22.72 1.90
C GLU A 55 -10.94 -21.22 1.67
N MET A 56 -11.00 -20.76 0.43
CA MET A 56 -11.44 -19.39 0.10
C MET A 56 -12.82 -19.07 0.68
N TYR A 57 -13.78 -19.98 0.52
CA TYR A 57 -15.11 -19.80 1.10
C TYR A 57 -15.05 -19.63 2.62
N ASP A 58 -14.25 -20.47 3.30
CA ASP A 58 -14.08 -20.43 4.75
C ASP A 58 -13.36 -19.15 5.22
N ASP A 59 -12.43 -18.65 4.43
CA ASP A 59 -11.67 -17.40 4.65
C ASP A 59 -12.47 -16.12 4.38
N GLY A 60 -13.71 -16.25 3.90
CA GLY A 60 -14.64 -15.13 3.76
C GLY A 60 -14.92 -14.67 2.33
N PHE A 61 -14.51 -15.41 1.30
CA PHE A 61 -14.91 -15.16 -0.09
C PHE A 61 -16.37 -15.60 -0.33
N ARG A 62 -17.31 -14.93 0.35
CA ARG A 62 -18.74 -15.24 0.31
C ARG A 62 -19.60 -14.03 0.63
N THR A 63 -20.85 -14.05 0.16
CA THR A 63 -21.87 -13.07 0.54
C THR A 63 -22.30 -13.25 2.01
N ALA A 64 -22.99 -12.26 2.56
CA ALA A 64 -23.60 -12.38 3.90
C ALA A 64 -24.63 -13.52 3.97
N GLU A 65 -25.23 -13.85 2.83
CA GLU A 65 -26.17 -14.95 2.63
C GLU A 65 -25.48 -16.31 2.45
N GLY A 66 -24.15 -16.33 2.32
CA GLY A 66 -23.35 -17.55 2.24
C GLY A 66 -23.15 -18.09 0.82
N GLU A 67 -23.36 -17.29 -0.21
CA GLU A 67 -23.03 -17.63 -1.60
C GLU A 67 -21.54 -17.40 -1.84
N PHE A 68 -20.87 -18.25 -2.61
CA PHE A 68 -19.45 -18.03 -2.93
C PHE A 68 -19.30 -16.81 -3.85
N ALA A 69 -18.51 -15.84 -3.41
CA ALA A 69 -18.42 -14.56 -4.08
C ALA A 69 -17.04 -13.93 -3.92
N ILE A 70 -16.56 -13.31 -5.01
CA ILE A 70 -15.23 -12.71 -5.09
C ILE A 70 -15.38 -11.30 -5.61
N LYS A 71 -14.79 -10.32 -4.92
CA LYS A 71 -14.65 -8.95 -5.44
C LYS A 71 -13.44 -8.93 -6.36
N MET A 72 -13.61 -8.60 -7.63
CA MET A 72 -12.58 -8.65 -8.66
C MET A 72 -12.31 -7.24 -9.21
N PHE A 73 -11.04 -6.88 -9.35
CA PHE A 73 -10.56 -5.63 -9.92
C PHE A 73 -9.63 -5.90 -11.10
N HIS A 74 -9.76 -5.10 -12.15
CA HIS A 74 -8.85 -5.14 -13.29
C HIS A 74 -8.54 -3.74 -13.83
N TYR A 75 -7.25 -3.45 -14.01
CA TYR A 75 -6.73 -2.21 -14.62
C TYR A 75 -5.90 -2.53 -15.87
N GLY A 76 -6.32 -2.01 -17.03
CA GLY A 76 -5.74 -2.33 -18.32
C GLY A 76 -4.77 -1.27 -18.85
N SER A 77 -3.76 -1.71 -19.60
CA SER A 77 -2.77 -0.88 -20.30
C SER A 77 -3.00 -0.79 -21.81
N GLY A 78 -4.09 -1.39 -22.31
CA GLY A 78 -4.47 -1.30 -23.73
C GLY A 78 -5.56 -2.29 -24.12
N TRP A 79 -5.30 -3.58 -23.92
CA TRP A 79 -6.18 -4.70 -24.27
C TRP A 79 -6.31 -5.70 -23.10
N GLY A 80 -6.21 -5.20 -21.87
CA GLY A 80 -6.20 -6.02 -20.67
C GLY A 80 -7.49 -6.83 -20.50
N ILE A 81 -7.34 -8.00 -19.91
CA ILE A 81 -8.39 -9.00 -19.71
C ILE A 81 -8.27 -9.52 -18.29
N PHE A 82 -9.41 -9.67 -17.61
CA PHE A 82 -9.49 -10.53 -16.44
C PHE A 82 -10.67 -11.47 -16.63
N ASP A 83 -10.37 -12.76 -16.72
CA ASP A 83 -11.35 -13.82 -16.84
C ASP A 83 -11.14 -14.93 -15.81
N VAL A 84 -12.23 -15.62 -15.47
CA VAL A 84 -12.27 -16.71 -14.50
C VAL A 84 -13.11 -17.87 -15.03
N THR A 85 -12.63 -19.10 -14.82
CA THR A 85 -13.30 -20.34 -15.22
C THR A 85 -13.41 -21.31 -14.03
N PRO A 86 -14.60 -21.88 -13.75
CA PRO A 86 -15.87 -21.64 -14.43
C PRO A 86 -16.36 -20.20 -14.27
N ARG A 87 -17.11 -19.72 -15.27
CA ARG A 87 -17.69 -18.38 -15.23
C ARG A 87 -18.66 -18.25 -14.05
N PRO A 88 -18.72 -17.08 -13.41
CA PRO A 88 -19.71 -16.82 -12.38
C PRO A 88 -21.12 -16.88 -12.95
N ASP A 89 -22.07 -17.39 -12.17
CA ASP A 89 -23.49 -17.45 -12.52
C ASP A 89 -24.11 -16.06 -12.62
N SER A 90 -23.59 -15.12 -11.82
CA SER A 90 -23.96 -13.71 -11.89
C SER A 90 -22.82 -12.80 -11.46
N TYR A 91 -22.92 -11.52 -11.81
CA TYR A 91 -22.00 -10.50 -11.33
C TYR A 91 -22.71 -9.17 -11.08
N GLU A 92 -22.13 -8.38 -10.19
CA GLU A 92 -22.54 -7.02 -9.87
C GLU A 92 -21.38 -6.06 -10.19
N ILE A 93 -21.69 -4.93 -10.82
CA ILE A 93 -20.69 -3.91 -11.14
C ILE A 93 -20.65 -2.92 -9.98
N LEU A 94 -19.52 -2.87 -9.27
CA LEU A 94 -19.29 -1.88 -8.21
C LEU A 94 -18.78 -0.58 -8.80
N GLU A 95 -17.83 -0.69 -9.72
CA GLU A 95 -17.25 0.46 -10.40
C GLU A 95 -16.89 0.10 -11.84
N ASN A 96 -17.16 1.02 -12.77
CA ASN A 96 -16.75 0.87 -14.15
C ASN A 96 -16.26 2.21 -14.71
N ASN A 97 -14.95 2.31 -14.89
CA ASN A 97 -14.28 3.46 -15.49
C ASN A 97 -13.92 3.19 -16.96
N GLY A 98 -14.88 2.65 -17.74
CA GLY A 98 -14.77 2.47 -19.19
C GLY A 98 -14.31 1.08 -19.66
N SER A 99 -14.40 0.07 -18.79
CA SER A 99 -14.24 -1.34 -19.14
C SER A 99 -15.53 -1.94 -19.70
N VAL A 100 -15.37 -3.02 -20.46
CA VAL A 100 -16.47 -3.88 -20.91
C VAL A 100 -16.57 -5.08 -19.98
N ILE A 101 -17.76 -5.38 -19.47
CA ILE A 101 -18.00 -6.41 -18.46
C ILE A 101 -19.03 -7.41 -18.98
N GLY A 102 -18.78 -8.71 -18.80
CA GLY A 102 -19.67 -9.79 -19.19
C GLY A 102 -19.63 -10.14 -20.68
N GLY A 103 -18.45 -10.02 -21.31
CA GLY A 103 -18.26 -10.43 -22.70
C GLY A 103 -18.26 -11.96 -22.86
N GLU A 104 -18.61 -12.43 -24.07
CA GLU A 104 -18.62 -13.87 -24.41
C GLU A 104 -17.24 -14.54 -24.24
N SER A 105 -16.16 -13.77 -24.43
CA SER A 105 -14.78 -14.27 -24.31
C SER A 105 -14.10 -13.89 -22.99
N ASN A 106 -14.43 -12.74 -22.39
CA ASN A 106 -13.74 -12.19 -21.21
C ASN A 106 -14.74 -11.64 -20.19
N LEU A 107 -14.54 -11.92 -18.89
CA LEU A 107 -15.42 -11.38 -17.85
C LEU A 107 -15.23 -9.87 -17.70
N ILE A 108 -13.98 -9.41 -17.68
CA ILE A 108 -13.62 -7.99 -17.71
C ILE A 108 -12.65 -7.75 -18.86
N TYR A 109 -12.90 -6.71 -19.64
CA TYR A 109 -11.99 -6.20 -20.66
C TYR A 109 -11.77 -4.70 -20.45
N SER A 110 -10.53 -4.30 -20.19
CA SER A 110 -10.17 -2.90 -19.93
C SER A 110 -9.23 -2.36 -20.99
N GLN A 111 -9.55 -1.17 -21.52
CA GLN A 111 -8.65 -0.41 -22.38
C GLN A 111 -7.58 0.34 -21.57
N ASP A 112 -6.65 1.01 -22.24
CA ASP A 112 -5.56 1.76 -21.61
C ASP A 112 -6.06 2.79 -20.58
N GLY A 113 -5.57 2.66 -19.35
CA GLY A 113 -5.95 3.50 -18.22
C GLY A 113 -7.40 3.33 -17.76
N LYS A 114 -8.07 2.23 -18.16
CA LYS A 114 -9.43 1.89 -17.76
C LYS A 114 -9.40 0.78 -16.73
N PHE A 115 -10.39 0.81 -15.85
CA PHE A 115 -10.54 -0.22 -14.84
C PHE A 115 -12.01 -0.44 -14.48
N SER A 116 -12.23 -1.57 -13.82
CA SER A 116 -13.52 -1.87 -13.21
C SER A 116 -13.36 -2.79 -12.03
N THR A 117 -14.30 -2.66 -11.09
CA THR A 117 -14.46 -3.55 -9.95
C THR A 117 -15.84 -4.21 -10.03
N ILE A 118 -15.88 -5.52 -9.90
CA ILE A 118 -17.12 -6.31 -9.88
C ILE A 118 -17.17 -7.21 -8.66
N ILE A 119 -18.35 -7.69 -8.30
CA ILE A 119 -18.53 -8.89 -7.47
C ILE A 119 -18.97 -10.01 -8.40
N ALA A 120 -18.17 -11.06 -8.52
CA ALA A 120 -18.51 -12.31 -9.21
C ALA A 120 -19.11 -13.30 -8.21
N LYS A 121 -20.22 -13.96 -8.56
CA LYS A 121 -20.96 -14.86 -7.68
C LYS A 121 -21.21 -16.21 -8.36
N TRP A 122 -21.09 -17.28 -7.58
CA TRP A 122 -21.44 -18.64 -7.99
C TRP A 122 -22.52 -19.19 -7.08
N ASP A 123 -23.53 -19.83 -7.66
CA ASP A 123 -24.65 -20.46 -6.94
C ASP A 123 -24.15 -21.67 -6.13
N GLU A 124 -23.11 -22.35 -6.63
CA GLU A 124 -22.40 -23.43 -5.95
C GLU A 124 -20.89 -23.15 -5.89
N ILE A 125 -20.22 -23.54 -4.81
CA ILE A 125 -18.75 -23.39 -4.70
C ILE A 125 -18.10 -24.22 -5.83
N PRO A 126 -17.39 -23.59 -6.78
CA PRO A 126 -16.77 -24.33 -7.88
C PRO A 126 -15.65 -25.22 -7.34
N GLU A 127 -15.48 -26.43 -7.89
CA GLU A 127 -14.42 -27.36 -7.42
C GLU A 127 -13.01 -26.77 -7.57
N THR A 128 -12.80 -26.00 -8.65
CA THR A 128 -11.55 -25.29 -8.93
C THR A 128 -11.86 -23.99 -9.67
N LEU A 129 -11.04 -22.96 -9.46
CA LEU A 129 -11.01 -21.77 -10.29
C LEU A 129 -9.71 -21.69 -11.08
N ASN A 130 -9.82 -21.29 -12.34
CA ASN A 130 -8.70 -20.89 -13.19
C ASN A 130 -8.91 -19.45 -13.64
N TYR A 131 -7.83 -18.75 -13.99
CA TYR A 131 -7.91 -17.38 -14.45
C TYR A 131 -7.14 -17.16 -15.76
N GLU A 132 -7.56 -16.13 -16.47
CA GLU A 132 -6.77 -15.46 -17.51
C GLU A 132 -6.64 -14.01 -17.07
N CYS A 133 -5.40 -13.54 -16.95
CA CYS A 133 -5.11 -12.17 -16.53
C CYS A 133 -4.13 -11.54 -17.52
N ASP A 134 -4.46 -10.34 -17.97
CA ASP A 134 -3.55 -9.41 -18.63
C ASP A 134 -3.47 -8.14 -17.79
N ASP A 135 -2.30 -7.51 -17.77
CA ASP A 135 -1.97 -6.32 -16.98
C ASP A 135 -2.11 -6.50 -15.45
N TYR A 136 -3.16 -5.97 -14.83
CA TYR A 136 -3.29 -5.91 -13.38
C TYR A 136 -4.63 -6.48 -12.94
N CYS A 137 -4.61 -7.70 -12.42
CA CYS A 137 -5.79 -8.35 -11.88
C CYS A 137 -5.60 -8.62 -10.39
N LEU A 138 -6.59 -8.19 -9.61
CA LEU A 138 -6.64 -8.34 -8.16
C LEU A 138 -8.00 -8.91 -7.76
N ALA A 139 -8.05 -9.65 -6.67
CA ALA A 139 -9.30 -10.04 -6.05
C ALA A 139 -9.25 -9.90 -4.54
N SER A 140 -10.40 -9.69 -3.92
CA SER A 140 -10.54 -9.54 -2.48
C SER A 140 -11.84 -10.17 -1.98
N LYS A 141 -11.92 -10.31 -0.66
CA LYS A 141 -13.19 -10.53 0.07
C LYS A 141 -14.14 -9.35 -0.19
N LEU A 142 -15.42 -9.53 0.12
CA LEU A 142 -16.43 -8.50 -0.18
C LEU A 142 -16.30 -7.26 0.71
N GLU A 143 -15.86 -7.42 1.95
CA GLU A 143 -15.59 -6.34 2.89
C GLU A 143 -14.20 -5.70 2.73
N SER A 144 -13.26 -6.40 2.11
CA SER A 144 -11.89 -5.90 1.93
C SER A 144 -11.79 -4.97 0.72
N GLU A 145 -10.88 -4.01 0.80
CA GLU A 145 -10.60 -3.08 -0.30
C GLU A 145 -9.95 -3.82 -1.48
N VAL A 146 -10.18 -3.31 -2.70
CA VAL A 146 -9.53 -3.82 -3.91
C VAL A 146 -9.39 -2.72 -4.94
N GLY A 147 -8.23 -2.64 -5.57
CA GLY A 147 -7.98 -1.75 -6.69
C GLY A 147 -6.96 -0.65 -6.39
N ILE A 148 -7.18 0.53 -6.96
CA ILE A 148 -6.25 1.66 -6.89
C ILE A 148 -6.32 2.32 -5.52
N CYS A 149 -5.15 2.47 -4.90
CA CYS A 149 -4.99 3.20 -3.66
C CYS A 149 -4.71 4.67 -3.99
N GLU A 150 -5.77 5.48 -4.06
CA GLU A 150 -5.56 6.93 -4.17
C GLU A 150 -4.88 7.46 -2.91
N LYS A 151 -3.88 8.33 -3.09
CA LYS A 151 -3.24 9.05 -1.98
C LYS A 151 -4.24 10.00 -1.35
N SER A 152 -4.94 9.50 -0.34
CA SER A 152 -5.90 10.25 0.47
C SER A 152 -5.69 9.90 1.93
N LEU A 153 -5.24 10.91 2.71
CA LEU A 153 -5.03 10.78 4.14
C LEU A 153 -6.29 10.24 4.79
N THR A 154 -6.20 9.02 5.31
CA THR A 154 -7.31 8.31 5.95
C THR A 154 -7.01 8.17 7.43
N TYR A 155 -7.99 8.48 8.28
CA TYR A 155 -7.90 8.20 9.71
C TYR A 155 -8.57 6.87 9.98
N ALA A 156 -7.92 5.97 10.73
CA ALA A 156 -8.55 4.71 11.12
C ALA A 156 -8.38 4.43 12.62
N LYS A 157 -9.44 3.89 13.23
CA LYS A 157 -9.52 3.60 14.66
C LYS A 157 -9.24 2.13 14.92
N SER A 158 -8.25 1.88 15.77
CA SER A 158 -7.96 0.52 16.21
C SER A 158 -9.13 -0.03 17.04
N PRO A 159 -9.70 -1.21 16.69
CA PRO A 159 -10.74 -1.83 17.50
C PRO A 159 -10.20 -2.32 18.85
N LYS A 160 -8.87 -2.51 18.97
CA LYS A 160 -8.22 -2.98 20.20
C LYS A 160 -8.03 -1.85 21.20
N THR A 161 -7.54 -0.70 20.76
CA THR A 161 -7.18 0.42 21.65
C THR A 161 -8.20 1.54 21.66
N GLY A 162 -9.07 1.62 20.64
CA GLY A 162 -9.95 2.75 20.42
C GLY A 162 -9.20 4.03 19.98
N THR A 163 -7.93 3.92 19.59
CA THR A 163 -7.09 5.05 19.16
C THR A 163 -7.16 5.24 17.67
N TRP A 164 -7.20 6.51 17.22
CA TRP A 164 -7.14 6.87 15.81
C TRP A 164 -5.70 7.06 15.33
N PHE A 165 -5.40 6.53 14.15
CA PHE A 165 -4.11 6.65 13.47
C PHE A 165 -4.29 7.23 12.07
N PRO A 166 -3.35 8.07 11.58
CA PRO A 166 -3.36 8.52 10.20
C PRO A 166 -2.65 7.51 9.29
N PHE A 167 -3.26 7.21 8.15
CA PHE A 167 -2.74 6.37 7.09
C PHE A 167 -2.63 7.19 5.79
N PRO A 168 -1.52 7.10 5.04
CA PRO A 168 -1.36 7.83 3.78
C PRO A 168 -2.44 7.51 2.75
N THR A 169 -2.93 6.27 2.78
CA THR A 169 -4.00 5.77 1.92
C THR A 169 -4.97 4.91 2.73
N LEU A 170 -6.17 4.68 2.19
CA LEU A 170 -7.12 3.73 2.78
C LEU A 170 -6.59 2.28 2.75
N CYS A 171 -5.74 1.94 1.78
CA CYS A 171 -5.20 0.59 1.63
C CYS A 171 -4.20 0.19 2.73
N ASP A 172 -3.59 1.18 3.38
CA ASP A 172 -2.66 0.92 4.48
C ASP A 172 -3.40 0.63 5.80
N VAL A 173 -4.72 0.81 5.83
CA VAL A 173 -5.56 0.57 7.01
C VAL A 173 -5.78 -0.93 7.21
N PRO A 174 -5.49 -1.50 8.39
CA PRO A 174 -5.75 -2.91 8.65
C PRO A 174 -7.24 -3.28 8.55
N GLU A 175 -7.54 -4.50 8.12
CA GLU A 175 -8.92 -5.00 8.01
C GLU A 175 -9.68 -4.82 9.34
N ASN A 176 -10.96 -4.45 9.24
CA ASN A 176 -11.90 -4.23 10.36
C ASN A 176 -11.66 -3.00 11.24
N TRP A 177 -10.80 -2.07 10.83
CA TRP A 177 -10.67 -0.79 11.52
C TRP A 177 -11.76 0.19 11.07
N GLU A 178 -12.30 0.99 11.99
CA GLU A 178 -13.25 2.05 11.64
C GLU A 178 -12.52 3.17 10.91
N THR A 179 -12.98 3.61 9.73
CA THR A 179 -12.28 4.60 8.90
C THR A 179 -13.03 5.93 8.80
N SER A 180 -12.28 7.01 8.57
CA SER A 180 -12.80 8.36 8.34
C SER A 180 -11.90 9.13 7.39
N SER A 181 -12.49 9.78 6.39
CA SER A 181 -11.80 10.73 5.50
C SER A 181 -11.64 12.12 6.14
N GLU A 182 -12.34 12.40 7.24
CA GLU A 182 -12.19 13.62 8.03
C GLU A 182 -11.44 13.33 9.33
N LYS A 183 -10.67 14.31 9.80
CA LYS A 183 -9.96 14.21 11.08
C LYS A 183 -10.97 14.05 12.23
N PRO A 184 -10.94 12.94 12.98
CA PRO A 184 -11.85 12.71 14.11
C PRO A 184 -11.66 13.76 15.21
N THR A 185 -12.74 14.12 15.91
CA THR A 185 -12.70 15.13 16.98
C THR A 185 -11.91 14.69 18.21
N ASP A 186 -11.83 13.37 18.43
CA ASP A 186 -11.05 12.70 19.46
C ASP A 186 -9.66 12.28 18.95
N PHE A 187 -9.27 12.65 17.73
CA PHE A 187 -7.92 12.42 17.25
C PHE A 187 -6.93 13.31 18.01
N ASN A 188 -6.03 12.67 18.74
CA ASN A 188 -4.93 13.31 19.42
C ASN A 188 -3.61 12.73 18.90
N LEU A 189 -2.76 13.59 18.33
CA LEU A 189 -1.42 13.19 17.90
C LEU A 189 -0.58 12.61 19.05
N ASP A 190 -0.85 13.04 20.29
CA ASP A 190 -0.18 12.53 21.48
C ASP A 190 -0.63 11.09 21.85
N ASP A 191 -1.78 10.63 21.34
CA ASP A 191 -2.30 9.27 21.55
C ASP A 191 -1.71 8.27 20.54
N MET A 192 -0.98 8.74 19.51
CA MET A 192 -0.16 7.91 18.62
C MET A 192 1.06 7.32 19.35
N GLY A 193 0.95 7.08 20.66
CA GLY A 193 1.98 6.61 21.57
C GLY A 193 2.90 5.62 20.87
N ILE A 194 4.20 5.88 21.02
CA ILE A 194 5.29 4.96 20.68
C ILE A 194 4.85 3.55 21.09
N PRO A 195 4.98 2.54 20.21
CA PRO A 195 4.33 1.24 20.36
C PRO A 195 4.46 0.74 21.80
N GLU A 196 3.31 0.53 22.46
CA GLU A 196 3.24 -0.20 23.72
C GLU A 196 4.02 -1.51 23.55
N GLU A 197 4.83 -1.86 24.55
CA GLU A 197 5.61 -3.09 24.65
C GLU A 197 4.99 -4.25 23.87
N ILE A 198 5.54 -4.55 22.70
CA ILE A 198 5.40 -5.88 22.13
C ILE A 198 6.27 -6.77 23.01
N GLU A 199 5.67 -7.48 23.97
CA GLU A 199 6.28 -8.70 24.50
C GLU A 199 6.44 -9.67 23.32
N ILE A 200 7.58 -9.62 22.65
CA ILE A 200 7.96 -10.60 21.65
C ILE A 200 8.34 -11.88 22.41
N THR A 201 7.35 -12.72 22.69
CA THR A 201 7.61 -14.14 22.88
C THR A 201 8.08 -14.69 21.53
N LEU A 202 9.39 -14.91 21.42
CA LEU A 202 10.04 -15.60 20.30
C LEU A 202 9.60 -17.07 20.25
N GLU A 203 8.37 -17.32 19.82
CA GLU A 203 7.93 -18.62 19.33
C GLU A 203 7.23 -18.41 17.99
N ASN A 204 7.86 -18.87 16.92
CA ASN A 204 7.42 -18.90 15.52
C ASN A 204 7.91 -17.72 14.64
N SER A 205 9.13 -17.92 14.14
CA SER A 205 9.85 -17.08 13.18
C SER A 205 9.30 -17.10 11.74
N GLU A 206 8.01 -17.36 11.53
CA GLU A 206 7.44 -17.54 10.18
C GLU A 206 6.36 -16.51 9.81
N VAL A 207 6.01 -15.56 10.68
CA VAL A 207 4.86 -14.64 10.47
C VAL A 207 5.28 -13.17 10.20
N PHE A 208 6.57 -12.86 9.98
CA PHE A 208 7.03 -11.48 9.75
C PHE A 208 7.68 -11.25 8.36
N SER A 209 7.16 -11.90 7.32
CA SER A 209 7.67 -11.76 5.94
C SER A 209 6.84 -10.91 4.99
N ALA A 210 5.75 -10.25 5.43
CA ALA A 210 4.97 -9.36 4.58
C ALA A 210 5.25 -7.88 4.93
N GLY A 211 5.93 -7.16 4.03
CA GLY A 211 5.98 -5.68 4.03
C GLY A 211 7.29 -5.00 4.44
N PHE A 212 8.31 -5.71 4.93
CA PHE A 212 9.60 -5.08 5.24
C PHE A 212 10.56 -5.13 4.05
N LYS A 213 10.78 -3.98 3.38
CA LYS A 213 12.03 -3.77 2.63
C LYS A 213 13.16 -3.61 3.65
N ALA A 214 13.75 -4.72 4.07
CA ALA A 214 15.05 -4.71 4.74
C ALA A 214 16.09 -4.12 3.76
N GLY A 215 16.35 -2.83 3.89
CA GLY A 215 17.14 -2.07 2.95
C GLY A 215 18.63 -2.09 3.30
N VAL A 216 19.43 -2.60 2.37
CA VAL A 216 20.87 -2.31 2.12
C VAL A 216 21.78 -2.31 3.35
N GLU A 217 22.61 -3.35 3.48
CA GLU A 217 23.77 -3.32 4.37
C GLU A 217 24.87 -2.42 3.78
N SER A 218 24.91 -1.14 4.16
CA SER A 218 26.05 -0.27 3.85
C SER A 218 27.12 -0.36 4.93
N SER A 219 28.37 -0.52 4.48
CA SER A 219 29.53 -0.40 5.38
C SER A 219 29.79 1.02 5.82
N ASN A 220 29.44 2.05 5.04
CA ASN A 220 29.67 3.44 5.39
C ASN A 220 28.47 4.25 4.94
N TRP A 221 27.57 4.52 5.87
CA TRP A 221 26.43 5.39 5.63
C TRP A 221 26.89 6.83 5.40
N THR A 222 26.35 7.43 4.34
CA THR A 222 26.58 8.81 3.90
C THR A 222 25.25 9.53 3.70
N GLU A 223 25.27 10.86 3.61
CA GLU A 223 24.07 11.66 3.30
C GLU A 223 23.41 11.23 1.98
N ASN A 224 24.20 10.82 0.97
CA ASN A 224 23.64 10.35 -0.31
C ASN A 224 22.83 9.07 -0.15
N ASP A 225 23.27 8.15 0.72
CA ASP A 225 22.50 6.94 1.01
C ASP A 225 21.14 7.30 1.63
N ILE A 226 21.09 8.35 2.46
CA ILE A 226 19.84 8.85 3.06
C ILE A 226 18.94 9.52 2.02
N LEU A 227 19.51 10.19 1.03
CA LEU A 227 18.75 10.79 -0.07
C LEU A 227 18.06 9.73 -0.94
N GLU A 228 18.67 8.55 -1.10
CA GLU A 228 18.12 7.43 -1.89
C GLU A 228 17.06 6.61 -1.13
N ILE A 229 16.98 6.75 0.20
CA ILE A 229 15.91 6.10 0.98
C ILE A 229 14.56 6.72 0.63
N GLY A 230 13.57 5.84 0.43
CA GLY A 230 12.18 6.22 0.20
C GLY A 230 11.58 6.99 1.38
N THR A 231 10.39 7.53 1.17
CA THR A 231 9.63 8.22 2.23
C THR A 231 8.98 7.20 3.16
N GLY A 232 8.57 7.63 4.36
CA GLY A 232 7.98 6.76 5.38
C GLY A 232 9.01 6.12 6.31
N TRP A 233 8.60 5.06 7.01
CA TRP A 233 9.46 4.30 7.93
C TRP A 233 10.23 3.21 7.18
N THR A 234 11.54 3.16 7.38
CA THR A 234 12.38 2.11 6.83
C THR A 234 13.32 1.54 7.88
N LEU A 235 13.56 0.22 7.82
CA LEU A 235 14.50 -0.49 8.69
C LEU A 235 15.79 -0.77 7.92
N HIS A 236 16.91 -0.37 8.52
CA HIS A 236 18.23 -0.47 7.94
C HIS A 236 19.23 -1.11 8.89
N GLY A 237 20.24 -1.75 8.31
CA GLY A 237 21.38 -2.31 9.03
C GLY A 237 22.67 -1.54 8.77
N THR A 238 23.63 -1.64 9.67
CA THR A 238 24.99 -1.14 9.42
C THR A 238 26.05 -2.14 9.86
N THR A 239 27.11 -2.27 9.06
CA THR A 239 28.28 -3.11 9.41
C THR A 239 29.42 -2.33 10.08
N ASN A 240 29.27 -1.00 10.22
CA ASN A 240 30.20 -0.13 10.96
C ASN A 240 29.45 0.75 11.95
N LYS A 241 30.17 1.32 12.93
CA LYS A 241 29.57 2.26 13.89
C LYS A 241 29.34 3.61 13.21
N ILE A 242 28.12 4.13 13.25
CA ILE A 242 27.80 5.48 12.75
C ILE A 242 27.92 6.44 13.93
N THR A 243 28.89 7.35 13.86
CA THR A 243 29.15 8.36 14.91
C THR A 243 28.73 9.76 14.50
N ASN A 244 28.71 10.05 13.19
CA ASN A 244 28.18 11.28 12.65
C ASN A 244 26.69 11.09 12.32
N LEU A 245 25.80 11.53 13.20
CA LEU A 245 24.35 11.42 13.00
C LEU A 245 23.79 12.53 12.09
N ASN A 246 24.57 13.57 11.78
CA ASN A 246 24.12 14.64 10.88
C ASN A 246 23.89 14.14 9.44
N ILE A 247 24.38 12.94 9.11
CA ILE A 247 24.05 12.31 7.82
C ILE A 247 22.52 12.12 7.65
N PHE A 248 21.79 12.08 8.76
CA PHE A 248 20.34 11.95 8.82
C PHE A 248 19.60 13.30 8.86
N ASP A 249 20.27 14.44 8.64
CA ASP A 249 19.65 15.78 8.72
C ASP A 249 18.47 15.97 7.75
N SER A 250 18.39 15.16 6.68
CA SER A 250 17.27 15.14 5.73
C SER A 250 16.08 14.26 6.15
N THR A 251 16.11 13.74 7.38
CA THR A 251 15.08 12.86 7.96
C THR A 251 14.50 13.51 9.21
N ASP A 252 13.27 13.15 9.55
CA ASP A 252 12.59 13.71 10.71
C ASP A 252 13.08 13.07 12.01
N ILE A 253 13.27 11.75 12.01
CA ILE A 253 13.67 10.99 13.20
C ILE A 253 14.35 9.67 12.86
N VAL A 254 15.31 9.29 13.72
CA VAL A 254 16.01 8.01 13.70
C VAL A 254 15.85 7.32 15.05
N TRP A 255 15.50 6.03 15.05
CA TRP A 255 15.38 5.22 16.26
C TRP A 255 16.28 3.99 16.26
N ILE A 256 16.79 3.64 17.43
CA ILE A 256 17.42 2.35 17.68
C ILE A 256 16.97 1.80 19.02
N PHE A 257 16.80 0.48 19.09
CA PHE A 257 16.72 -0.24 20.35
C PHE A 257 18.11 -0.77 20.71
N ALA A 258 18.73 -0.18 21.73
CA ALA A 258 20.09 -0.54 22.15
C ALA A 258 20.22 -0.45 23.68
N ASP A 259 20.97 -1.38 24.28
CA ASP A 259 21.18 -1.47 25.73
C ASP A 259 19.86 -1.56 26.51
N GLY A 260 18.89 -2.30 25.97
CA GLY A 260 17.57 -2.51 26.57
C GLY A 260 16.66 -1.27 26.57
N ASN A 261 17.00 -0.22 25.83
CA ASN A 261 16.22 1.02 25.77
C ASN A 261 16.12 1.56 24.35
N TRP A 262 15.00 2.21 24.04
CA TRP A 262 14.86 3.01 22.83
C TRP A 262 15.66 4.31 22.94
N LYS A 263 16.40 4.64 21.88
CA LYS A 263 17.18 5.88 21.75
C LYS A 263 16.85 6.54 20.42
N GLY A 264 16.58 7.84 20.47
CA GLY A 264 16.11 8.61 19.30
C GLY A 264 17.05 9.76 18.94
N TRP A 265 17.17 10.07 17.65
CA TRP A 265 17.86 11.25 17.15
C TRP A 265 16.96 12.02 16.16
N SER A 266 17.06 13.34 16.17
CA SER A 266 16.47 14.24 15.18
C SER A 266 17.31 15.52 15.09
N SER A 267 17.33 16.13 13.90
CA SER A 267 17.97 17.43 13.62
C SER A 267 17.16 18.62 14.15
N ASP A 268 15.85 18.48 14.31
CA ASP A 268 14.89 19.58 14.51
C ASP A 268 14.12 19.51 15.86
N ASP A 269 13.00 20.24 15.95
CA ASP A 269 12.13 20.37 17.13
C ASP A 269 11.69 19.03 17.74
N VAL A 270 11.64 17.96 16.93
CA VAL A 270 11.36 16.59 17.38
C VAL A 270 12.37 16.12 18.45
N LYS A 271 13.60 16.64 18.44
CA LYS A 271 14.60 16.38 19.48
C LYS A 271 14.14 16.78 20.88
N GLN A 272 13.42 17.89 21.03
CA GLN A 272 12.88 18.33 22.31
C GLN A 272 11.76 17.39 22.77
N THR A 273 10.98 16.86 21.82
CA THR A 273 9.93 15.87 22.08
C THR A 273 10.51 14.54 22.58
N ILE A 274 11.64 14.07 22.01
CA ILE A 274 12.34 12.87 22.49
C ILE A 274 12.72 13.02 23.97
N LEU A 275 13.35 14.15 24.32
CA LEU A 275 13.77 14.43 25.69
C LEU A 275 12.59 14.57 26.66
N LYS A 276 11.53 15.27 26.25
CA LYS A 276 10.32 15.48 27.08
C LYS A 276 9.63 14.17 27.45
N ASN A 277 9.70 13.17 26.58
CA ASN A 277 9.10 11.85 26.78
C ASN A 277 10.05 10.85 27.47
N ASN A 278 11.13 11.32 28.09
CA ASN A 278 12.07 10.50 28.87
C ASN A 278 12.77 9.40 28.06
N TYR A 279 12.90 9.57 26.74
CA TYR A 279 13.75 8.74 25.91
C TYR A 279 15.18 9.27 25.89
N ASN A 280 16.13 8.36 25.75
CA ASN A 280 17.53 8.71 25.63
C ASN A 280 17.82 9.28 24.24
N LEU A 281 18.64 10.34 24.18
CA LEU A 281 19.17 10.78 22.91
C LEU A 281 20.15 9.73 22.37
N LEU A 282 20.00 9.43 21.09
CA LEU A 282 20.93 8.61 20.35
C LEU A 282 22.17 9.45 20.02
N GLU A 283 23.33 8.98 20.47
CA GLU A 283 24.63 9.62 20.23
C GLU A 283 25.44 8.93 19.12
N SER A 284 25.15 7.65 18.86
CA SER A 284 25.77 6.87 17.79
C SER A 284 25.00 5.57 17.55
N ILE A 285 25.00 5.07 16.31
CA ILE A 285 24.44 3.76 15.95
C ILE A 285 25.57 2.73 16.03
N PRO A 286 25.47 1.68 16.88
CA PRO A 286 26.48 0.63 17.01
C PRO A 286 26.74 -0.12 15.70
N LYS A 287 27.94 -0.65 15.56
CA LYS A 287 28.24 -1.61 14.49
C LYS A 287 27.33 -2.84 14.61
N ASN A 288 26.90 -3.38 13.47
CA ASN A 288 26.06 -4.57 13.36
C ASN A 288 24.72 -4.41 14.07
N SER A 289 24.13 -3.22 14.02
CA SER A 289 22.82 -2.94 14.59
C SER A 289 21.81 -2.55 13.52
N GLY A 290 20.53 -2.83 13.82
CA GLY A 290 19.41 -2.35 13.05
C GLY A 290 18.90 -1.02 13.63
N PHE A 291 18.50 -0.11 12.75
CA PHE A 291 17.94 1.18 13.14
C PHE A 291 16.85 1.60 12.14
N TRP A 292 15.92 2.40 12.64
CA TRP A 292 14.76 2.89 11.93
C TRP A 292 14.96 4.33 11.52
N ILE A 293 14.54 4.68 10.32
CA ILE A 293 14.54 6.04 9.80
C ILE A 293 13.12 6.39 9.39
N TYR A 294 12.67 7.60 9.72
CA TYR A 294 11.46 8.18 9.14
C TYR A 294 11.81 9.39 8.29
N LYS A 295 11.47 9.31 7.00
CA LYS A 295 11.66 10.41 6.05
C LYS A 295 10.30 10.96 5.61
N PRO A 296 10.01 12.25 5.84
CA PRO A 296 8.75 12.84 5.43
C PRO A 296 8.64 12.88 3.90
N GLU A 297 7.43 12.77 3.36
CA GLU A 297 7.21 13.09 1.96
C GLU A 297 7.50 14.58 1.72
N ILE A 298 8.40 14.89 0.78
CA ILE A 298 8.67 16.28 0.37
C ILE A 298 7.42 16.79 -0.34
N MET A 299 6.57 17.51 0.38
CA MET A 299 5.51 18.30 -0.22
C MET A 299 6.15 19.46 -1.00
N ILE A 300 6.31 19.30 -2.31
CA ILE A 300 6.63 20.45 -3.17
C ILE A 300 5.44 21.41 -3.07
N PRO A 301 5.60 22.63 -2.52
CA PRO A 301 4.50 23.56 -2.40
C PRO A 301 4.03 23.92 -3.82
N ILE A 302 2.78 23.57 -4.12
CA ILE A 302 2.12 23.99 -5.35
C ILE A 302 1.86 25.49 -5.22
N THR A 303 2.76 26.32 -5.76
CA THR A 303 2.49 27.75 -5.94
C THR A 303 1.31 27.89 -6.92
N LYS A 304 0.17 28.35 -6.39
CA LYS A 304 -1.03 28.72 -7.15
C LYS A 304 -0.76 29.84 -8.16
#